data_AF-A0A8T6XFM4-F1
#
_entry.id   AF-A0A8T6XFM4-F1
#
_cell.length_a   1.000
_cell.length_b   1.000
_cell.length_c   1.000
_cell.angle_alpha   90.00
_cell.angle_beta   90.00
_cell.angle_gamma   90.00
#
_symmetry.space_group_name_H-M   'P 1'
#
loop_
_entity.id
_entity.type
_entity.pdbx_description
1 polymer ?
#
loop_
_entity_poly.entity_id
_entity_poly.type
_entity_poly.pdbx_seq_one_letter_code
_entity_poly.pdbx_strand_id
1 'polypeptide(L)'
;FNPVYPGGGDPYVVVFNTTAHGLEYCSYIGGSGAEGLHPRSLDLDGQGNMVVAGFTHSHDFPTSQNAYSALRAGAQDGFALV
;
A
#
# COMPACT_ATOMS: atom_id res chain seq x y z
N PHE A 1 -5.54 -7.29 1.32
CA PHE A 1 -5.72 -5.85 1.59
C PHE A 1 -7.13 -5.60 2.09
N ASN A 2 -7.31 -4.54 2.88
CA ASN A 2 -8.41 -4.37 3.84
C ASN A 2 -9.70 -3.86 3.16
N PRO A 3 -10.85 -4.55 3.29
CA PRO A 3 -12.13 -4.07 2.76
C PRO A 3 -12.78 -2.98 3.63
N VAL A 4 -12.25 -2.72 4.82
CA VAL A 4 -12.75 -1.73 5.77
C VAL A 4 -11.74 -0.60 5.88
N TYR A 5 -12.20 0.65 5.74
CA TYR A 5 -11.37 1.82 5.98
C TYR A 5 -10.88 1.83 7.45
N PRO A 6 -9.58 1.61 7.70
CA PRO A 6 -9.04 1.46 9.05
C PRO A 6 -8.95 2.78 9.84
N GLY A 7 -9.15 3.93 9.17
CA GLY A 7 -9.08 5.26 9.78
C GLY A 7 -7.79 5.98 9.42
N GLY A 8 -7.79 7.31 9.42
CA GLY A 8 -6.69 8.08 8.81
C GLY A 8 -6.77 8.07 7.28
N GLY A 9 -6.24 9.10 6.61
CA GLY A 9 -6.31 9.15 5.14
C GLY A 9 -5.46 8.04 4.53
N ASP A 10 -6.08 7.14 3.77
CA ASP A 10 -5.40 5.98 3.16
C ASP A 10 -5.34 6.07 1.64
N PRO A 11 -4.19 5.79 1.03
CA PRO A 11 -4.13 5.53 -0.39
C PRO A 11 -4.86 4.23 -0.73
N TYR A 12 -5.44 4.20 -1.93
CA TYR A 12 -6.05 3.01 -2.49
C TYR A 12 -5.40 2.70 -3.84
N VAL A 13 -5.40 1.43 -4.19
CA VAL A 13 -4.95 0.96 -5.50
C VAL A 13 -6.09 0.28 -6.21
N VAL A 14 -6.21 0.55 -7.50
CA VAL A 14 -7.21 -0.03 -8.40
C VAL A 14 -6.49 -0.60 -9.62
N VAL A 15 -6.76 -1.85 -9.94
CA VAL A 15 -6.29 -2.52 -11.15
C VAL A 15 -7.50 -2.84 -12.03
N PHE A 16 -7.45 -2.38 -13.27
CA PHE A 16 -8.48 -2.66 -14.27
C PHE A 16 -7.97 -3.69 -15.26
N ASN A 17 -8.81 -4.67 -15.57
CA ASN A 17 -8.59 -5.56 -16.70
C ASN A 17 -9.12 -4.88 -17.97
N THR A 18 -8.19 -4.44 -18.82
CA THR A 18 -8.54 -3.70 -20.05
C THR A 18 -9.17 -4.59 -21.13
N THR A 19 -8.98 -5.91 -21.05
CA THR A 19 -9.54 -6.88 -22.01
C THR A 19 -10.96 -7.27 -21.64
N ALA A 20 -11.23 -7.48 -20.34
CA ALA A 20 -12.54 -7.81 -19.82
C ALA A 20 -13.38 -6.57 -19.47
N HIS A 21 -12.83 -5.36 -19.64
CA HIS A 21 -13.45 -4.08 -19.30
C HIS A 21 -14.01 -4.03 -17.86
N GLY A 22 -13.25 -4.55 -16.90
CA GLY A 22 -13.72 -4.76 -15.53
C GLY A 22 -12.70 -4.40 -14.47
N LEU A 23 -13.20 -4.22 -13.24
CA LEU A 23 -12.37 -4.10 -12.05
C LEU A 23 -11.78 -5.48 -11.70
N GLU A 24 -10.46 -5.58 -11.65
CA GLU A 24 -9.78 -6.81 -11.27
C GLU A 24 -9.45 -6.80 -9.77
N TYR A 25 -9.00 -5.65 -9.27
CA TYR A 25 -8.59 -5.51 -7.88
C TYR A 25 -8.78 -4.08 -7.40
N CYS A 26 -9.27 -3.91 -6.17
CA CYS A 26 -9.28 -2.64 -5.47
C CYS A 26 -9.02 -2.87 -4.00
N SER A 27 -8.15 -2.07 -3.39
CA SER A 27 -8.02 -2.08 -1.94
C SER A 27 -7.33 -0.86 -1.36
N TYR A 28 -7.57 -0.63 -0.07
CA TYR A 28 -6.87 0.37 0.73
C TYR A 28 -5.52 -0.17 1.20
N ILE A 29 -4.54 0.72 1.28
CA ILE A 29 -3.20 0.46 1.81
C ILE A 29 -3.05 1.32 3.07
N GLY A 30 -3.26 0.72 4.23
CA GLY A 30 -3.13 1.46 5.48
C GLY A 30 -3.49 0.66 6.73
N GLY A 31 -3.19 1.27 7.86
CA GLY A 31 -3.52 0.84 9.22
C GLY A 31 -4.37 1.90 9.93
N SER A 32 -4.29 1.99 11.26
CA SER A 32 -5.12 2.91 12.06
C SER A 32 -4.79 4.41 11.94
N GLY A 33 -3.64 4.74 11.35
CA GLY A 33 -3.12 6.09 11.16
C GLY A 33 -3.23 6.57 9.71
N ALA A 34 -2.66 7.75 9.41
CA ALA A 34 -2.66 8.26 8.04
C ALA A 34 -1.48 7.68 7.23
N GLU A 35 -1.76 7.34 5.99
CA GLU A 35 -0.79 6.89 5.01
C GLU A 35 -0.74 7.86 3.82
N GLY A 36 0.35 7.80 3.06
CA GLY A 36 0.44 8.59 1.85
C GLY A 36 1.43 8.04 0.84
N LEU A 37 1.18 8.42 -0.41
CA LEU A 37 2.03 8.11 -1.55
C LEU A 37 2.70 9.39 -2.05
N HIS A 38 3.97 9.29 -2.41
CA HIS A 38 4.72 10.36 -3.05
C HIS A 38 4.54 10.33 -4.59
N PRO A 39 4.88 11.41 -5.32
CA PRO A 39 4.90 11.36 -6.78
C PRO A 39 5.81 10.22 -7.27
N ARG A 40 5.33 9.43 -8.24
CA ARG A 40 6.04 8.22 -8.76
C ARG A 40 6.24 7.14 -7.69
N SER A 41 5.26 6.99 -6.81
CA SER A 41 5.19 5.93 -5.79
C SER A 41 4.85 4.55 -6.34
N LEU A 42 4.57 4.41 -7.63
CA LEU A 42 4.11 3.15 -8.23
C LEU A 42 4.89 2.87 -9.50
N ASP A 43 5.38 1.65 -9.63
CA ASP A 43 5.99 1.12 -10.84
C ASP A 43 5.78 -0.41 -10.91
N LEU A 44 6.18 -1.03 -12.03
CA LEU A 44 6.22 -2.48 -12.15
C LEU A 44 7.65 -2.99 -12.02
N ASP A 45 7.84 -4.11 -11.33
CA ASP A 45 9.13 -4.81 -11.33
C ASP A 45 9.38 -5.55 -12.67
N GLY A 46 10.53 -6.21 -12.79
CA GLY A 46 10.90 -6.95 -14.00
C GLY A 46 10.02 -8.18 -14.30
N GLN A 47 9.16 -8.58 -13.35
CA GLN A 47 8.22 -9.68 -13.46
C GLN A 47 6.78 -9.18 -13.70
N GLY A 48 6.56 -7.87 -13.70
CA GLY A 48 5.24 -7.24 -13.84
C GLY A 48 4.44 -7.15 -12.55
N ASN A 49 5.04 -7.40 -11.38
CA ASN A 49 4.39 -7.15 -10.10
C ASN A 49 4.41 -5.65 -9.81
N MET A 50 3.32 -5.16 -9.23
CA MET A 50 3.17 -3.75 -8.91
C MET A 50 3.90 -3.43 -7.61
N VAL A 51 4.90 -2.56 -7.71
CA VAL A 51 5.62 -2.03 -6.55
C VAL A 51 4.99 -0.70 -6.16
N VAL A 52 4.62 -0.55 -4.88
CA VAL A 52 4.12 0.71 -4.33
C VAL A 52 4.96 1.14 -3.13
N ALA A 53 5.35 2.41 -3.08
CA ALA A 53 6.13 2.98 -1.99
C ALA A 53 5.51 4.26 -1.43
N GLY A 54 5.62 4.44 -0.12
CA GLY A 54 4.99 5.56 0.56
C GLY A 54 5.46 5.71 2.00
N PHE A 55 4.65 6.40 2.79
CA PHE A 55 4.87 6.57 4.22
C PHE A 55 3.64 6.16 5.03
N THR A 56 3.90 5.72 6.25
CA THR A 56 2.86 5.32 7.22
C THR A 56 3.08 5.99 8.57
N HIS A 57 1.97 6.43 9.16
CA HIS A 57 1.92 6.83 10.58
C HIS A 57 1.32 5.73 11.46
N SER A 58 0.85 4.63 10.87
CA SER A 58 0.21 3.49 11.54
C SER A 58 1.21 2.60 12.27
N HIS A 59 0.95 2.33 13.55
CA HIS A 59 1.70 1.31 14.31
C HIS A 59 1.33 -0.12 13.93
N ASP A 60 0.15 -0.28 13.36
CA ASP A 60 -0.48 -1.52 12.91
C ASP A 60 -0.49 -1.62 11.37
N PHE A 61 0.44 -0.93 10.70
CA PHE A 61 0.57 -1.00 9.25
C PHE A 61 0.71 -2.47 8.80
N PRO A 62 -0.07 -2.94 7.80
CA PRO A 62 0.03 -4.31 7.31
C PRO A 62 1.43 -4.63 6.79
N THR A 63 2.05 -5.68 7.32
CA THR A 63 3.40 -6.12 6.92
C THR A 63 3.36 -7.55 6.38
N SER A 64 4.32 -7.87 5.52
CA SER A 64 4.54 -9.25 5.04
C SER A 64 5.60 -9.94 5.89
N GLN A 65 5.67 -11.27 5.82
CA GLN A 65 6.69 -12.05 6.51
C GLN A 65 8.13 -11.65 6.12
N ASN A 66 8.31 -11.09 4.92
CA ASN A 66 9.61 -10.68 4.38
C ASN A 66 9.88 -9.18 4.54
N ALA A 67 9.08 -8.47 5.34
CA ALA A 67 9.29 -7.04 5.59
C ALA A 67 10.66 -6.78 6.25
N TYR A 68 11.37 -5.76 5.79
CA TYR A 68 12.65 -5.35 6.38
C TYR A 68 12.50 -4.91 7.84
N SER A 69 11.40 -4.22 8.15
CA SER A 69 10.96 -3.94 9.51
C SER A 69 9.45 -4.14 9.58
N ALA A 70 8.99 -4.83 10.62
CA ALA A 70 7.57 -5.11 10.85
C ALA A 70 6.91 -4.13 11.84
N LEU A 71 7.68 -3.22 12.45
CA LEU A 71 7.20 -2.27 13.44
C LEU A 71 7.62 -0.86 13.06
N ARG A 72 6.69 0.08 13.26
CA ARG A 72 6.96 1.51 13.13
C ARG A 72 7.91 1.95 14.24
N ALA A 73 9.11 2.38 13.88
CA ALA A 73 10.16 2.78 14.81
C ALA A 73 10.23 4.30 15.05
N GLY A 74 9.61 5.12 14.18
CA GLY A 74 9.56 6.57 14.29
C GLY A 74 8.15 7.17 14.32
N ALA A 75 8.07 8.50 14.21
CA ALA A 75 6.81 9.24 14.04
C ALA A 75 6.20 9.10 12.63
N GLN A 76 7.00 8.62 11.68
CA GLN A 76 6.64 8.27 10.31
C GLN A 76 7.71 7.31 9.80
N ASP A 77 7.29 6.21 9.18
CA ASP A 77 8.20 5.25 8.55
C ASP A 77 7.86 5.11 7.06
N GLY A 78 8.87 4.73 6.26
CA GLY A 78 8.67 4.41 4.85
C GLY A 78 8.22 2.96 4.67
N PHE A 79 7.36 2.71 3.68
CA PHE A 79 7.02 1.35 3.25
C PHE A 79 7.31 1.16 1.76
N ALA A 80 7.56 -0.09 1.38
CA ALA A 80 7.52 -0.56 0.00
C ALA A 80 6.82 -1.92 -0.02
N LEU A 81 5.84 -2.08 -0.91
CA LEU A 81 5.06 -3.30 -1.10
C LEU A 81 5.15 -3.76 -2.55
N VAL A 82 5.08 -5.07 -2.76
CA VAL A 82 5.12 -5.77 -4.05
C VAL A 82 3.98 -6.79 -4.06
#